data_AF-A0A7X9KNV8-F1
#
_entry.id   AF-A0A7X9KNV8-F1
#
_cell.length_a   1.000
_cell.length_b   1.000
_cell.length_c   1.000
_cell.angle_alpha   90.00
_cell.angle_beta   90.00
_cell.angle_gamma   90.00
#
_symmetry.space_group_name_H-M   'P 1'
#
loop_
_entity.id
_entity.type
_entity.pdbx_description
1 polymer ?
#
loop_
_entity_poly.entity_id
_entity_poly.type
_entity_poly.pdbx_seq_one_letter_code
_entity_poly.pdbx_strand_id
1 'polypeptide(L)'
;MSPELNEFSQYLIDKKFKLNNKQKQNLHFNSIINFFFHFDNLTEGKDKRDVENLLLEYFEVVKTKGYSLDLKDRKNYFYSHIEKIGGIFHLQLGFKVFMGIPSALFGGIITDLVMLVFGVLKLLYYIPLFTLLLLGYNFFLLKFYGNKKKLYGPSY
;
A
#
# COMPACT_ATOMS: atom_id res chain seq x y z
N MET A 1 18.25 -4.96 -11.78
CA MET A 1 17.75 -3.61 -11.44
C MET A 1 18.66 -2.56 -12.11
N SER A 2 18.12 -1.50 -12.72
CA SER A 2 18.93 -0.41 -13.30
C SER A 2 19.72 0.38 -12.25
N PRO A 3 20.81 1.06 -12.64
CA PRO A 3 21.58 1.96 -11.77
C PRO A 3 20.71 3.04 -11.10
N GLU A 4 19.79 3.64 -11.85
CA GLU A 4 18.89 4.71 -11.38
C GLU A 4 17.93 4.19 -10.31
N LEU A 5 17.42 2.98 -10.50
CA LEU A 5 16.51 2.35 -9.54
C LEU A 5 17.26 1.93 -8.25
N ASN A 6 18.52 1.52 -8.37
CA ASN A 6 19.40 1.28 -7.23
C ASN A 6 19.70 2.58 -6.44
N GLU A 7 19.96 3.69 -7.14
CA GLU A 7 20.11 5.02 -6.51
C GLU A 7 18.85 5.39 -5.72
N PHE A 8 17.67 5.19 -6.32
CA PHE A 8 16.41 5.50 -5.65
C PHE A 8 16.20 4.65 -4.38
N SER A 9 16.45 3.35 -4.48
CA SER A 9 16.36 2.43 -3.33
C SER A 9 17.25 2.90 -2.17
N GLN A 10 18.51 3.25 -2.47
CA GLN A 10 19.44 3.76 -1.46
C GLN A 10 19.00 5.11 -0.88
N TYR A 11 18.55 6.03 -1.74
CA TYR A 11 18.01 7.32 -1.30
C TYR A 11 16.87 7.15 -0.27
N LEU A 12 15.94 6.21 -0.49
CA LEU A 12 14.85 5.96 0.44
C LEU A 12 15.33 5.30 1.75
N ILE A 13 16.29 4.38 1.67
CA ILE A 13 16.89 3.75 2.85
C ILE A 13 17.57 4.79 3.73
N ASP A 14 18.36 5.71 3.16
CA ASP A 14 19.04 6.78 3.89
C ASP A 14 18.06 7.76 4.56
N LYS A 15 16.91 7.98 3.94
CA LYS A 15 15.87 8.86 4.48
C LYS A 15 14.97 8.17 5.51
N LYS A 16 15.02 6.85 5.66
CA LYS A 16 14.14 6.07 6.56
C LYS A 16 14.08 6.62 7.99
N PHE A 17 15.23 7.03 8.54
CA PHE A 17 15.31 7.53 9.92
C PHE A 17 15.03 9.03 10.04
N LYS A 18 15.02 9.77 8.92
CA LYS A 18 14.76 11.22 8.87
C LYS A 18 13.27 11.52 8.64
N LEU A 19 12.52 10.58 8.09
CA LEU A 19 11.09 10.73 7.81
C LEU A 19 10.22 10.34 9.01
N ASN A 20 9.28 11.21 9.36
CA ASN A 20 8.23 10.88 10.31
C ASN A 20 7.16 9.96 9.69
N ASN A 21 6.27 9.40 10.51
CA ASN A 21 5.26 8.44 10.05
C ASN A 21 4.31 9.02 9.00
N LYS A 22 3.93 10.29 9.12
CA LYS A 22 3.05 10.96 8.14
C LYS A 22 3.73 11.10 6.78
N GLN A 23 5.01 11.48 6.76
CA GLN A 23 5.80 11.56 5.54
C GLN A 23 5.99 10.18 4.91
N LYS A 24 6.26 9.15 5.71
CA LYS A 24 6.35 7.77 5.22
C LYS A 24 5.06 7.30 4.56
N GLN A 25 3.91 7.58 5.17
CA GLN A 25 2.60 7.27 4.58
C GLN A 25 2.34 8.07 3.31
N ASN A 26 2.71 9.34 3.27
CA ASN A 26 2.53 10.18 2.08
C ASN A 26 3.36 9.67 0.88
N LEU A 27 4.53 9.08 1.15
CA LEU A 27 5.41 8.50 0.13
C LEU A 27 5.15 7.01 -0.11
N HIS A 28 4.10 6.41 0.45
CA HIS A 28 3.84 4.96 0.35
C HIS A 28 5.07 4.11 0.71
N PHE A 29 5.87 4.58 1.67
CA PHE A 29 7.24 4.15 1.89
C PHE A 29 7.37 2.64 2.08
N ASN A 30 6.50 2.04 2.90
CA ASN A 30 6.58 0.60 3.17
C ASN A 30 6.21 -0.24 1.95
N SER A 31 5.26 0.22 1.13
CA SER A 31 4.92 -0.44 -0.13
C SER A 31 6.11 -0.45 -1.09
N ILE A 32 6.77 0.70 -1.25
CA ILE A 32 7.93 0.85 -2.16
C ILE A 32 9.11 0.01 -1.69
N ILE A 33 9.45 0.06 -0.40
CA ILE A 33 10.54 -0.76 0.15
C ILE A 33 10.26 -2.25 -0.03
N ASN A 34 9.01 -2.68 0.13
CA ASN A 34 8.62 -4.06 -0.11
C ASN A 34 8.75 -4.44 -1.59
N PHE A 35 8.41 -3.54 -2.52
CA PHE A 35 8.64 -3.76 -3.94
C PHE A 35 10.14 -3.90 -4.26
N PHE A 36 10.99 -3.01 -3.75
CA PHE A 36 12.44 -3.14 -3.94
C PHE A 36 13.00 -4.44 -3.40
N PHE A 37 12.55 -4.85 -2.21
CA PHE A 37 12.98 -6.09 -1.59
C PHE A 37 12.66 -7.33 -2.44
N HIS A 38 11.65 -7.25 -3.31
CA HIS A 38 11.17 -8.36 -4.13
C HIS A 38 11.34 -8.14 -5.63
N PHE A 39 11.93 -7.03 -6.07
CA PHE A 39 12.01 -6.67 -7.49
C PHE A 39 12.77 -7.71 -8.32
N ASP A 40 13.89 -8.21 -7.80
CA ASP A 40 14.70 -9.20 -8.52
C ASP A 40 13.99 -10.57 -8.63
N ASN A 41 12.95 -10.81 -7.83
CA ASN A 41 12.13 -12.02 -7.91
C ASN A 41 11.07 -11.97 -9.02
N LEU A 42 10.87 -10.81 -9.66
CA LEU A 42 9.97 -10.70 -10.81
C LEU A 42 10.57 -11.44 -12.02
N THR A 43 9.69 -12.09 -12.79
CA THR A 43 10.07 -12.75 -14.03
C THR A 43 10.54 -11.71 -15.04
N GLU A 44 11.69 -11.96 -15.68
CA GLU A 44 12.19 -11.10 -16.76
C GLU A 44 11.16 -10.97 -17.89
N GLY A 45 10.94 -9.74 -18.36
CA GLY A 45 9.97 -9.50 -19.43
C GLY A 45 9.34 -8.12 -19.42
N LYS A 46 8.11 -8.04 -19.94
CA LYS A 46 7.36 -6.77 -20.01
C LYS A 46 7.01 -6.25 -18.61
N ASP A 47 6.40 -7.09 -17.77
CA ASP A 47 5.95 -6.70 -16.43
C ASP A 47 7.06 -6.11 -15.56
N LYS A 48 8.26 -6.71 -15.56
CA LYS A 48 9.41 -6.22 -14.79
C LYS A 48 9.88 -4.85 -15.28
N ARG A 49 9.89 -4.63 -16.61
CA ARG A 49 10.18 -3.32 -17.21
C ARG A 49 9.11 -2.29 -16.89
N ASP A 50 7.84 -2.68 -16.91
CA ASP A 50 6.72 -1.80 -16.55
C ASP A 50 6.82 -1.37 -15.07
N VAL A 51 7.15 -2.29 -14.16
CA VAL A 51 7.42 -1.99 -12.76
C VAL A 51 8.59 -1.02 -12.61
N GLU A 52 9.70 -1.28 -13.31
CA GLU A 52 10.88 -0.43 -13.27
C GLU A 52 10.56 1.00 -13.72
N ASN A 53 9.88 1.16 -14.85
CA ASN A 53 9.45 2.46 -15.37
C ASN A 53 8.55 3.19 -14.37
N LEU A 54 7.54 2.51 -13.80
CA LEU A 54 6.65 3.11 -12.81
C LEU A 54 7.39 3.51 -11.52
N LEU A 55 8.40 2.75 -11.09
CA LEU A 55 9.20 3.13 -9.91
C LEU A 55 10.10 4.34 -10.20
N LEU A 56 10.66 4.43 -11.41
CA LEU A 56 11.47 5.59 -11.83
C LEU A 56 10.60 6.85 -11.99
N GLU A 57 9.42 6.75 -12.61
CA GLU A 57 8.45 7.85 -12.69
C GLU A 57 8.04 8.31 -11.28
N TYR A 58 7.83 7.37 -10.37
CA TYR A 58 7.55 7.68 -8.98
C TYR A 58 8.74 8.37 -8.29
N PHE A 59 9.98 7.98 -8.59
CA PHE A 59 11.17 8.62 -8.04
C PHE A 59 11.26 10.10 -8.40
N GLU A 60 11.03 10.42 -9.67
CA GLU A 60 11.07 11.80 -10.17
C GLU A 60 10.02 12.67 -9.47
N VAL A 61 8.84 12.12 -9.20
CA VAL A 61 7.80 12.79 -8.40
C VAL A 61 8.30 13.08 -6.99
N VAL A 62 8.92 12.11 -6.31
CA VAL A 62 9.42 12.28 -4.95
C VAL A 62 10.57 13.28 -4.91
N LYS A 63 11.48 13.27 -5.89
CA LYS A 63 12.55 14.27 -6.03
C LYS A 63 11.98 15.68 -6.22
N THR A 64 10.97 15.83 -7.08
CA THR A 64 10.43 17.14 -7.47
C THR A 64 9.53 17.74 -6.38
N LYS A 65 8.58 16.96 -5.85
CA LYS A 65 7.59 17.44 -4.87
C LYS A 65 8.04 17.29 -3.42
N GLY A 66 9.12 16.54 -3.17
CA GLY A 66 9.60 16.24 -1.84
C GLY A 66 8.59 15.45 -1.00
N TYR A 67 8.65 15.63 0.32
CA TYR A 67 7.83 14.88 1.29
C TYR A 67 6.46 15.51 1.59
N SER A 68 6.10 16.56 0.85
CA SER A 68 4.94 17.41 1.10
C SER A 68 3.76 17.10 0.16
N LEU A 69 3.59 15.82 -0.21
CA LEU A 69 2.42 15.40 -0.99
C LEU A 69 1.15 15.64 -0.18
N ASP A 70 0.21 16.39 -0.76
CA ASP A 70 -1.12 16.55 -0.20
C ASP A 70 -1.94 15.24 -0.32
N LEU A 71 -3.14 15.22 0.26
CA LEU A 71 -3.99 14.03 0.22
C LEU A 71 -4.40 13.63 -1.21
N LYS A 72 -4.60 14.60 -2.10
CA LYS A 72 -5.05 14.38 -3.48
C LYS A 72 -3.91 13.78 -4.29
N ASP A 73 -2.74 14.36 -4.22
CA ASP A 73 -1.49 13.88 -4.81
C ASP A 73 -1.17 12.48 -4.31
N ARG A 74 -1.21 12.25 -2.99
CA ARG A 74 -0.95 10.92 -2.42
C ARG A 74 -1.87 9.86 -3.02
N LYS A 75 -3.16 10.14 -3.12
CA LYS A 75 -4.15 9.23 -3.74
C LYS A 75 -3.87 9.04 -5.22
N ASN A 76 -3.61 10.13 -5.94
CA ASN A 76 -3.31 10.07 -7.36
C ASN A 76 -2.10 9.19 -7.64
N TYR A 77 -0.99 9.38 -6.91
CA TYR A 77 0.22 8.57 -7.05
C TYR A 77 0.04 7.12 -6.59
N PHE A 78 -0.85 6.87 -5.63
CA PHE A 78 -1.22 5.50 -5.27
C PHE A 78 -1.84 4.78 -6.46
N TYR A 79 -2.93 5.29 -7.03
CA TYR A 79 -3.65 4.63 -8.12
C TYR A 79 -2.86 4.61 -9.44
N SER A 80 -2.11 5.67 -9.73
CA SER A 80 -1.34 5.76 -10.98
C SER A 80 -0.08 4.89 -10.99
N HIS A 81 0.55 4.62 -9.84
CA HIS A 81 1.82 3.89 -9.75
C HIS A 81 1.74 2.70 -8.78
N ILE A 82 1.54 2.96 -7.48
CA ILE A 82 1.65 1.94 -6.42
C ILE A 82 0.67 0.78 -6.61
N GLU A 83 -0.57 1.06 -7.00
CA GLU A 83 -1.59 0.04 -7.26
C GLU A 83 -1.24 -0.82 -8.48
N LYS A 84 -0.74 -0.20 -9.56
CA LYS A 84 -0.32 -0.92 -10.77
C LYS A 84 0.88 -1.83 -10.49
N ILE A 85 1.90 -1.31 -9.82
CA ILE A 85 3.05 -2.09 -9.36
C ILE A 85 2.56 -3.24 -8.48
N GLY A 86 1.73 -2.92 -7.47
CA GLY A 86 1.16 -3.90 -6.57
C GLY A 86 0.36 -4.99 -7.26
N GLY A 87 -0.34 -4.68 -8.35
CA GLY A 87 -1.05 -5.65 -9.19
C GLY A 87 -0.12 -6.67 -9.84
N ILE A 88 1.01 -6.23 -10.39
CA ILE A 88 2.03 -7.13 -10.97
C ILE A 88 2.64 -8.03 -9.88
N PHE A 89 3.02 -7.44 -8.74
CA PHE A 89 3.54 -8.19 -7.59
C PHE A 89 2.49 -9.12 -6.96
N HIS A 90 1.21 -8.78 -7.04
CA HIS A 90 0.11 -9.65 -6.61
C HIS A 90 0.06 -10.90 -7.47
N LEU A 91 0.04 -10.73 -8.80
CA LEU A 91 -0.07 -11.82 -9.76
C LEU A 91 1.16 -12.74 -9.74
N GLN A 92 2.36 -12.16 -9.74
CA GLN A 92 3.59 -12.96 -9.84
C GLN A 92 4.10 -13.46 -8.48
N LEU A 93 3.96 -12.66 -7.42
CA LEU A 93 4.63 -12.89 -6.14
C LEU A 93 3.66 -13.02 -4.96
N GLY A 94 2.35 -12.91 -5.17
CA GLY A 94 1.32 -13.12 -4.15
C GLY A 94 1.24 -12.00 -3.11
N PHE A 95 1.61 -10.77 -3.48
CA PHE A 95 1.41 -9.59 -2.63
C PHE A 95 -0.07 -9.39 -2.28
N LYS A 96 -0.36 -8.80 -1.12
CA LYS A 96 -1.73 -8.47 -0.69
C LYS A 96 -1.89 -6.99 -0.42
N VAL A 97 -3.04 -6.44 -0.80
CA VAL A 97 -3.43 -5.08 -0.47
C VAL A 97 -3.72 -5.02 1.03
N PHE A 98 -3.03 -4.13 1.72
CA PHE A 98 -3.23 -3.84 3.13
C PHE A 98 -3.95 -2.50 3.29
N MET A 99 -5.00 -2.50 4.10
CA MET A 99 -5.69 -1.28 4.48
C MET A 99 -5.22 -0.88 5.89
N GLY A 100 -4.70 0.34 6.04
CA GLY A 100 -4.30 0.83 7.35
C GLY A 100 -5.44 0.70 8.37
N ILE A 101 -5.11 0.36 9.62
CA ILE A 101 -6.10 0.14 10.70
C ILE A 101 -7.15 1.27 10.79
N PRO A 102 -6.77 2.56 10.73
CA PRO A 102 -7.77 3.64 10.74
C PRO A 102 -8.74 3.54 9.56
N SER A 103 -8.25 3.28 8.35
CA SER A 103 -9.09 3.14 7.16
C SER A 103 -10.00 1.91 7.24
N ALA A 104 -9.51 0.80 7.81
CA ALA A 104 -10.31 -0.41 8.04
C ALA A 104 -11.45 -0.16 9.04
N LEU A 105 -11.17 0.57 10.12
CA LEU A 105 -12.17 1.01 11.09
C LEU A 105 -13.24 1.89 10.44
N PHE A 106 -12.83 2.96 9.74
CA PHE A 106 -13.78 3.87 9.09
C PHE A 106 -14.63 3.16 8.03
N GLY A 107 -14.01 2.33 7.18
CA GLY A 107 -14.73 1.56 6.16
C GLY A 107 -15.72 0.56 6.75
N GLY A 108 -15.33 -0.12 7.82
CA GLY A 108 -16.19 -1.04 8.57
C GLY A 108 -17.38 -0.33 9.19
N ILE A 109 -17.14 0.75 9.93
CA ILE A 109 -18.20 1.52 10.59
C ILE A 109 -19.21 2.04 9.57
N ILE A 110 -18.74 2.58 8.43
CA ILE A 110 -19.64 3.06 7.36
C ILE A 110 -20.50 1.91 6.83
N THR A 111 -19.91 0.75 6.60
CA THR A 111 -20.63 -0.41 6.05
C THR A 111 -21.64 -0.95 7.05
N ASP A 112 -21.27 -1.05 8.32
CA ASP A 112 -22.17 -1.41 9.40
C ASP A 112 -23.32 -0.38 9.51
N LEU A 113 -23.05 0.92 9.47
CA LEU A 113 -24.11 1.94 9.46
C LEU A 113 -25.07 1.79 8.27
N VAL A 114 -24.56 1.49 7.08
CA VAL A 114 -25.39 1.23 5.90
C VAL A 114 -26.28 0.00 6.14
N MET A 115 -25.73 -1.10 6.68
CA MET A 115 -26.51 -2.28 7.03
C MET A 115 -27.56 -2.02 8.11
N LEU A 116 -27.30 -1.07 9.02
CA LEU A 116 -28.25 -0.65 10.04
C LEU A 116 -29.45 0.02 9.39
N VAL A 117 -29.21 0.94 8.46
CA VAL A 117 -30.24 1.64 7.70
C VAL A 117 -31.10 0.67 6.89
N PHE A 118 -30.49 -0.34 6.26
CA PHE A 118 -31.21 -1.38 5.52
C PHE A 118 -31.83 -2.47 6.41
N GLY A 119 -31.71 -2.37 7.73
CA GLY A 119 -32.32 -3.32 8.68
C GLY A 119 -31.62 -4.67 8.77
N VAL A 120 -30.55 -4.90 8.01
CA VAL A 120 -29.80 -6.17 7.99
C VAL A 120 -29.10 -6.42 9.33
N LEU A 121 -28.61 -5.38 10.00
CA LEU A 121 -27.98 -5.51 11.32
C LEU A 121 -28.94 -5.93 12.43
N LYS A 122 -30.25 -5.71 12.27
CA LYS A 122 -31.24 -6.21 13.24
C LYS A 122 -31.28 -7.73 13.30
N LEU A 123 -30.99 -8.40 12.17
CA LEU A 123 -30.85 -9.86 12.08
C LEU A 123 -29.56 -10.38 12.73
N LEU A 124 -28.59 -9.49 12.96
CA LEU A 124 -27.26 -9.79 13.52
C LEU A 124 -27.08 -9.20 14.92
N TYR A 125 -28.18 -8.93 15.65
CA TYR A 125 -28.16 -8.39 17.02
C TYR A 125 -27.31 -7.11 17.16
N TYR A 126 -27.26 -6.27 16.12
CA TYR A 126 -26.48 -5.03 16.09
C TYR A 126 -24.95 -5.21 16.26
N ILE A 127 -24.43 -6.43 16.07
CA ILE A 127 -22.99 -6.69 16.09
C ILE A 127 -22.36 -6.03 14.86
N PRO A 128 -21.31 -5.19 15.00
CA PRO A 128 -20.63 -4.52 13.89
C PRO A 128 -19.76 -5.51 13.11
N LEU A 129 -20.42 -6.44 12.42
CA LEU A 129 -19.80 -7.60 11.80
C LEU A 129 -18.76 -7.19 10.76
N PHE A 130 -19.03 -6.17 9.94
CA PHE A 130 -18.07 -5.76 8.90
C PHE A 130 -16.85 -5.10 9.49
N THR A 131 -17.01 -4.27 10.52
CA THR A 131 -15.86 -3.73 11.26
C THR A 131 -14.99 -4.84 11.83
N LEU A 132 -15.60 -5.84 12.49
CA LEU A 132 -14.86 -6.97 13.06
C LEU A 132 -14.16 -7.80 11.99
N LEU A 133 -14.83 -8.10 10.88
CA LEU A 133 -14.26 -8.84 9.75
C LEU A 133 -13.09 -8.08 9.11
N LEU A 134 -13.21 -6.78 8.87
CA LEU A 134 -12.15 -5.96 8.29
C LEU A 134 -10.93 -5.85 9.21
N LEU A 135 -11.15 -5.69 10.52
CA LEU A 135 -10.06 -5.69 11.49
C LEU A 135 -9.36 -7.04 11.57
N GLY A 136 -10.14 -8.13 11.67
CA GLY A 136 -9.62 -9.50 11.69
C GLY A 136 -8.82 -9.82 10.43
N TYR A 137 -9.33 -9.43 9.26
CA TYR A 137 -8.64 -9.59 7.98
C TYR A 137 -7.33 -8.80 7.92
N ASN A 138 -7.30 -7.54 8.36
CA ASN A 138 -6.07 -6.75 8.38
C ASN A 138 -5.03 -7.29 9.37
N PHE A 139 -5.47 -7.80 10.52
CA PHE A 139 -4.58 -8.47 11.47
C PHE A 139 -3.99 -9.75 10.88
N PHE A 140 -4.81 -10.56 10.21
CA PHE A 140 -4.36 -11.73 9.46
C PHE A 140 -3.30 -11.34 8.40
N LEU A 141 -3.57 -10.31 7.59
CA LEU A 141 -2.63 -9.84 6.58
C LEU A 141 -1.28 -9.42 7.20
N LEU A 142 -1.30 -8.63 8.27
CA LEU A 142 -0.07 -8.22 8.97
C LEU A 142 0.74 -9.42 9.48
N LYS A 143 0.06 -10.38 10.13
CA LYS A 143 0.72 -11.54 10.73
C LYS A 143 1.35 -12.46 9.69
N PHE A 144 0.66 -12.74 8.59
CA PHE A 144 1.09 -13.75 7.62
C PHE A 144 1.88 -13.19 6.44
N TYR A 145 1.62 -11.94 6.03
CA TYR A 145 2.24 -11.32 4.86
C TYR A 145 3.15 -10.15 5.21
N GLY A 146 2.96 -9.50 6.37
CA GLY A 146 3.83 -8.41 6.83
C GLY A 146 5.27 -8.86 7.08
N ASN A 147 5.45 -9.97 7.79
CA ASN A 147 6.78 -10.58 8.01
C ASN A 147 7.46 -11.02 6.71
N LYS A 148 6.67 -11.34 5.69
CA LYS A 148 7.16 -11.71 4.36
C LYS A 148 7.43 -10.50 3.47
N LYS A 149 7.13 -9.27 3.93
CA LYS A 149 7.22 -8.03 3.13
C LYS A 149 6.40 -8.09 1.83
N LYS A 150 5.26 -8.78 1.86
CA LYS A 150 4.36 -8.96 0.71
C LYS A 150 3.07 -8.16 0.85
N LEU A 151 3.16 -6.97 1.42
CA LEU A 151 2.04 -6.05 1.62
C LEU A 151 2.31 -4.73 0.91
N TYR A 152 1.23 -4.13 0.38
CA TYR A 152 1.23 -2.78 -0.18
C TYR A 152 -0.12 -2.11 0.08
N GLY A 153 -0.16 -0.78 0.15
CA GLY A 153 -1.41 -0.06 0.39
C GLY A 153 -1.24 1.46 0.51
N PRO A 154 -2.36 2.20 0.45
CA PRO A 154 -2.36 3.67 0.37
C PRO A 154 -1.95 4.38 1.67
N SER A 155 -1.81 3.62 2.75
CA SER A 155 -1.40 4.12 4.08
C SER A 155 -0.57 3.08 4.83
N TYR A 156 0.03 2.14 4.08
CA TYR A 156 0.88 1.10 4.62
C TYR A 156 2.29 1.63 4.87
#